data_AF-A6EKX6-F1
#
_entry.id   AF-A6EKX6-F1
#
_cell.length_a   1.000
_cell.length_b   1.000
_cell.length_c   1.000
_cell.angle_alpha   90.00
_cell.angle_beta   90.00
_cell.angle_gamma   90.00
#
_symmetry.space_group_name_H-M   'P 1'
#
loop_
_entity.id
_entity.type
_entity.pdbx_description
1 polymer ?
#
loop_
_entity_poly.entity_id
_entity_poly.type
_entity_poly.pdbx_seq_one_letter_code
_entity_poly.pdbx_strand_id
1 'polypeptide(L)'
;MKIQRIYLVLLIFISSIASQAQSTSPEESQNSTHYTFIISKDKSALRSILFSTNQQRIMLNADGTLDIPKKNGNDDRNDPDRDLYGDDRDYYDDLAAITYYDVFDGPGLAGKVKSVGTIKISYYDGFDGNRKITGRVKYLGASKITYYDVFDGNKAIEGKIKTIGGIKISYYDGFGGEPRLKGKIKTIGNTKLQYWGSFDFGKPVGQFKGLSGKTPGLSVVTRLPRM
;
A
#
# COMPACT_ATOMS: atom_id res chain seq x y z
N MET A 1 -28.70 26.02 -1.10
CA MET A 1 -27.30 26.50 -1.09
C MET A 1 -26.39 25.28 -1.06
N LYS A 2 -25.82 24.86 -2.20
CA LYS A 2 -24.96 23.67 -2.31
C LYS A 2 -23.53 24.05 -1.91
N ILE A 3 -23.05 23.53 -0.79
CA ILE A 3 -21.67 23.72 -0.33
C ILE A 3 -20.77 22.80 -1.17
N GLN A 4 -20.09 23.35 -2.18
CA GLN A 4 -18.97 22.68 -2.84
C GLN A 4 -17.82 22.57 -1.84
N ARG A 5 -17.55 21.35 -1.36
CA ARG A 5 -16.38 21.06 -0.54
C ARG A 5 -15.17 20.88 -1.45
N ILE A 6 -14.25 21.83 -1.38
CA ILE A 6 -12.94 21.79 -2.04
C ILE A 6 -12.10 20.69 -1.37
N TYR A 7 -11.77 19.63 -2.12
CA TYR A 7 -10.86 18.58 -1.66
C TYR A 7 -9.43 19.01 -1.95
N LEU A 8 -8.69 19.36 -0.90
CA LEU A 8 -7.25 19.64 -0.99
C LEU A 8 -6.49 18.30 -0.99
N VAL A 9 -6.26 17.76 -2.19
CA VAL A 9 -5.31 16.65 -2.38
C VAL A 9 -3.92 17.26 -2.56
N LEU A 10 -3.16 17.35 -1.46
CA LEU A 10 -1.77 17.78 -1.52
C LEU A 10 -0.88 16.61 -2.00
N LEU A 11 -0.80 16.45 -3.32
CA LEU A 11 0.15 15.56 -3.98
C LEU A 11 1.51 16.27 -4.04
N ILE A 12 2.34 16.07 -3.02
CA ILE A 12 3.74 16.52 -3.08
C ILE A 12 4.53 15.48 -3.87
N PHE A 13 4.71 15.70 -5.17
CA PHE A 13 5.74 15.03 -5.95
C PHE A 13 7.10 15.61 -5.53
N ILE A 14 7.80 14.93 -4.63
CA ILE A 14 9.23 15.21 -4.41
C ILE A 14 10.00 14.28 -5.35
N SER A 15 10.27 14.76 -6.56
CA SER A 15 11.36 14.21 -7.36
C SER A 15 12.65 14.45 -6.58
N SER A 16 13.23 13.37 -6.06
CA SER A 16 14.55 13.41 -5.41
C SER A 16 15.60 13.57 -6.50
N ILE A 17 15.92 14.82 -6.87
CA ILE A 17 17.12 15.12 -7.65
C ILE A 17 18.31 14.92 -6.72
N ALA A 18 18.91 13.73 -6.76
CA ALA A 18 20.26 13.54 -6.26
C ALA A 18 21.22 14.11 -7.31
N SER A 19 21.61 15.37 -7.12
CA SER A 19 22.75 15.96 -7.82
C SER A 19 24.02 15.60 -7.08
N GLN A 20 24.73 14.60 -7.58
CA GLN A 20 26.20 14.59 -7.57
C GLN A 20 26.63 14.13 -8.97
N ALA A 21 27.26 15.05 -9.69
CA ALA A 21 27.77 14.83 -11.03
C ALA A 21 28.89 13.79 -11.00
N GLN A 22 28.60 12.61 -11.54
CA GLN A 22 29.63 11.70 -12.02
C GLN A 22 29.03 10.95 -13.23
N SER A 23 29.72 11.03 -14.36
CA SER A 23 29.28 10.55 -15.66
C SER A 23 28.81 9.09 -15.61
N THR A 24 27.52 8.87 -15.81
CA THR A 24 26.95 7.55 -16.10
C THR A 24 26.20 7.63 -17.42
N SER A 25 26.32 6.57 -18.21
CA SER A 25 25.76 6.46 -19.56
C SER A 25 24.22 6.57 -19.55
N PRO A 26 23.58 6.85 -20.71
CA PRO A 26 22.13 7.02 -20.81
C PRO A 26 21.28 5.76 -20.54
N GLU A 27 21.87 4.64 -20.11
CA GLU A 27 21.18 3.34 -20.01
C GLU A 27 20.68 2.97 -18.60
N GLU A 28 21.04 3.70 -17.54
CA GLU A 28 20.48 3.47 -16.20
C GLU A 28 19.36 4.46 -15.87
N SER A 29 18.27 4.44 -16.65
CA SER A 29 16.97 4.84 -16.09
C SER A 29 16.54 3.74 -15.11
N GLN A 30 17.13 3.78 -13.92
CA GLN A 30 16.84 2.89 -12.80
C GLN A 30 15.32 2.82 -12.65
N ASN A 31 14.78 1.60 -12.76
CA ASN A 31 13.35 1.32 -12.66
C ASN A 31 12.90 1.57 -11.21
N SER A 32 12.78 2.85 -10.82
CA SER A 32 12.60 3.26 -9.45
C SER A 32 11.21 2.83 -9.00
N THR A 33 11.18 1.89 -8.05
CA THR A 33 9.93 1.46 -7.43
C THR A 33 9.54 2.47 -6.35
N HIS A 34 8.34 3.02 -6.45
CA HIS A 34 7.75 3.92 -5.48
C HIS A 34 6.55 3.27 -4.81
N TYR A 35 6.42 3.47 -3.49
CA TYR A 35 5.27 2.96 -2.74
C TYR A 35 4.45 4.12 -2.18
N THR A 36 3.16 4.16 -2.52
CA THR A 36 2.20 5.08 -1.89
C THR A 36 1.30 4.32 -0.93
N PHE A 37 1.47 4.56 0.36
CA PHE A 37 0.66 3.98 1.42
C PHE A 37 -0.60 4.80 1.64
N ILE A 38 -1.74 4.13 1.57
CA ILE A 38 -3.05 4.78 1.65
C ILE A 38 -3.67 4.35 2.97
N ILE A 39 -3.93 5.33 3.82
CA ILE A 39 -4.38 5.15 5.19
C ILE A 39 -5.76 5.74 5.35
N SER A 40 -6.67 4.96 5.93
CA SER A 40 -7.99 5.46 6.31
C SER A 40 -7.83 6.37 7.53
N LYS A 41 -8.31 7.61 7.45
CA LYS A 41 -8.17 8.61 8.52
C LYS A 41 -9.03 8.25 9.74
N ASP A 42 -10.22 7.69 9.50
CA ASP A 42 -11.20 7.28 10.52
C ASP A 42 -10.71 6.07 11.33
N LYS A 43 -10.24 5.01 10.66
CA LYS A 43 -9.76 3.80 11.34
C LYS A 43 -8.28 3.90 11.69
N SER A 44 -7.55 4.79 11.03
CA SER A 44 -6.09 4.90 11.10
C SER A 44 -5.39 3.58 10.74
N ALA A 45 -6.02 2.86 9.81
CA ALA A 45 -5.59 1.55 9.35
C ALA A 45 -5.04 1.67 7.93
N LEU A 46 -4.10 0.78 7.60
CA LEU A 46 -3.69 0.59 6.22
C LEU A 46 -4.93 0.19 5.41
N ARG A 47 -5.17 0.86 4.29
CA ARG A 47 -6.20 0.47 3.34
C ARG A 47 -5.56 -0.29 2.19
N SER A 48 -4.54 0.30 1.59
CA SER A 48 -3.83 -0.28 0.46
C SER A 48 -2.45 0.36 0.29
N ILE A 49 -1.64 -0.24 -0.57
CA ILE A 49 -0.33 0.23 -0.99
C ILE A 49 -0.35 0.23 -2.52
N LEU A 50 -0.21 1.41 -3.11
CA LEU A 50 0.00 1.54 -4.54
C LEU A 50 1.50 1.34 -4.82
N PHE A 51 1.82 0.22 -5.44
CA PHE A 51 3.12 -0.05 -6.03
C PHE A 51 3.18 0.67 -7.37
N SER A 52 4.19 1.50 -7.61
CA SER A 52 4.36 2.22 -8.87
C SER A 52 5.78 2.05 -9.38
N THR A 53 5.88 1.75 -10.66
CA THR A 53 7.10 1.87 -11.47
C THR A 53 6.85 2.94 -12.52
N ASN A 54 7.85 3.19 -13.37
CA ASN A 54 7.70 4.14 -14.47
C ASN A 54 6.58 3.74 -15.46
N GLN A 55 6.26 2.45 -15.56
CA GLN A 55 5.36 1.91 -16.60
C GLN A 55 4.07 1.30 -16.03
N GLN A 56 4.06 0.98 -14.73
CA GLN A 56 3.01 0.13 -14.18
C GLN A 56 2.68 0.54 -12.76
N ARG A 57 1.39 0.57 -12.42
CA ARG A 57 0.91 0.70 -11.05
C ARG A 57 0.06 -0.51 -10.68
N ILE A 58 0.22 -1.00 -9.46
CA ILE A 58 -0.51 -2.16 -8.94
C ILE A 58 -0.93 -1.85 -7.52
N MET A 59 -2.20 -2.07 -7.20
CA MET A 59 -2.71 -1.84 -5.85
C MET A 59 -2.70 -3.13 -5.04
N LEU A 60 -2.02 -3.10 -3.89
CA LEU A 60 -2.04 -4.15 -2.89
C LEU A 60 -2.95 -3.72 -1.74
N ASN A 61 -4.03 -4.46 -1.51
CA ASN A 61 -4.92 -4.22 -0.38
C ASN A 61 -4.25 -4.58 0.95
N ALA A 62 -4.72 -4.00 2.05
CA ALA A 62 -4.18 -4.26 3.39
C ALA A 62 -4.32 -5.72 3.84
N ASP A 63 -5.25 -6.47 3.26
CA ASP A 63 -5.42 -7.91 3.48
C ASP A 63 -4.43 -8.75 2.66
N GLY A 64 -3.64 -8.13 1.77
CA GLY A 64 -2.67 -8.80 0.92
C GLY A 64 -3.22 -9.33 -0.39
N THR A 65 -4.44 -8.97 -0.78
CA THR A 65 -4.99 -9.22 -2.12
C THR A 65 -4.57 -8.11 -3.09
N LEU A 66 -4.59 -8.41 -4.40
CA LEU A 66 -4.38 -7.39 -5.43
C LEU A 66 -5.74 -6.86 -5.89
N ASP A 67 -5.81 -5.55 -6.05
CA ASP A 67 -6.84 -4.91 -6.84
C ASP A 67 -6.24 -4.57 -8.21
N ILE A 68 -6.74 -5.27 -9.23
CA ILE A 68 -6.30 -5.07 -10.61
C ILE A 68 -7.47 -4.46 -11.37
N PRO A 69 -7.27 -3.25 -11.93
CA PRO A 69 -8.30 -2.60 -12.73
C PRO A 69 -8.69 -3.52 -13.88
N LYS A 70 -9.98 -3.88 -13.94
CA LYS A 70 -10.51 -4.65 -15.07
C LYS A 70 -10.76 -3.67 -16.22
N LYS A 71 -10.27 -3.98 -17.41
CA LYS A 71 -10.61 -3.27 -18.66
C LYS A 71 -12.06 -3.57 -19.04
N ASN A 72 -13.01 -3.21 -18.20
CA ASN A 72 -14.42 -3.22 -18.58
C ASN A 72 -14.71 -1.86 -19.20
N GLY A 73 -14.99 -1.84 -20.50
CA GLY A 73 -15.21 -0.63 -21.31
C GLY A 73 -16.43 0.23 -20.95
N ASN A 74 -17.01 0.03 -19.76
CA ASN A 74 -18.02 0.91 -19.21
C ASN A 74 -17.32 1.87 -18.25
N ASP A 75 -17.23 3.13 -18.69
CA ASP A 75 -16.72 4.29 -17.97
C ASP A 75 -17.26 4.31 -16.52
N ASP A 76 -16.52 3.69 -15.61
CA ASP A 76 -16.92 3.55 -14.20
C ASP A 76 -16.58 4.87 -13.49
N ARG A 77 -17.28 5.94 -13.90
CA ARG A 77 -17.12 7.30 -13.37
C ARG A 77 -17.34 7.38 -11.86
N ASN A 78 -17.90 6.33 -11.28
CA ASN A 78 -18.18 6.21 -9.86
C ASN A 78 -17.16 5.35 -9.10
N ASP A 79 -16.05 4.91 -9.73
CA ASP A 79 -14.99 4.21 -9.02
C ASP A 79 -14.43 5.11 -7.89
N PRO A 80 -14.61 4.71 -6.60
CA PRO A 80 -14.15 5.48 -5.46
C PRO A 80 -12.62 5.65 -5.41
N ASP A 81 -11.88 4.83 -6.17
CA ASP A 81 -10.43 4.82 -6.26
C ASP A 81 -9.89 5.45 -7.56
N ARG A 82 -10.74 6.06 -8.39
CA ARG A 82 -10.30 6.81 -9.58
C ARG A 82 -9.24 7.88 -9.25
N ASP A 83 -9.45 8.64 -8.18
CA ASP A 83 -8.49 9.65 -7.70
C ASP A 83 -7.16 9.05 -7.18
N LEU A 84 -7.08 7.73 -6.97
CA LEU A 84 -5.88 7.02 -6.52
C LEU A 84 -5.03 6.53 -7.68
N TYR A 85 -5.70 6.08 -8.75
CA TYR A 85 -5.04 5.66 -9.98
C TYR A 85 -4.71 6.85 -10.90
N GLY A 86 -5.32 8.02 -10.66
CA GLY A 86 -5.24 9.20 -11.50
C GLY A 86 -6.37 9.23 -12.52
N ASP A 87 -6.73 10.41 -13.03
CA ASP A 87 -7.64 10.56 -14.19
C ASP A 87 -6.97 10.15 -15.52
N ASP A 88 -5.86 9.42 -15.42
CA ASP A 88 -5.08 8.95 -16.55
C ASP A 88 -5.82 7.75 -17.13
N ARG A 89 -6.67 8.01 -18.13
CA ARG A 89 -7.14 6.98 -19.07
C ARG A 89 -5.97 6.16 -19.63
N ASP A 90 -4.76 6.73 -19.63
CA ASP A 90 -3.49 6.11 -19.98
C ASP A 90 -3.09 4.94 -19.04
N TYR A 91 -3.59 4.90 -17.79
CA TYR A 91 -3.36 3.79 -16.87
C TYR A 91 -3.98 2.46 -17.34
N TYR A 92 -5.06 2.54 -18.12
CA TYR A 92 -5.71 1.37 -18.72
C TYR A 92 -5.15 0.99 -20.09
N ASP A 93 -4.48 1.92 -20.78
CA ASP A 93 -3.86 1.67 -22.08
C ASP A 93 -2.43 1.12 -21.96
N ASP A 94 -1.75 1.37 -20.84
CA ASP A 94 -0.45 0.76 -20.48
C ASP A 94 -0.59 -0.56 -19.70
N LEU A 95 -1.77 -1.20 -19.72
CA LEU A 95 -1.97 -2.57 -19.25
C LEU A 95 -1.22 -3.54 -20.15
N ALA A 96 0.09 -3.62 -19.95
CA ALA A 96 0.90 -4.74 -20.37
C ALA A 96 0.18 -6.06 -20.00
N ALA A 97 0.26 -7.05 -20.88
CA ALA A 97 -0.49 -8.31 -20.79
C ALA A 97 -0.57 -8.82 -19.34
N ILE A 98 -1.77 -8.75 -18.75
CA ILE A 98 -2.04 -9.37 -17.46
C ILE A 98 -2.13 -10.87 -17.72
N THR A 99 -1.29 -11.64 -17.05
CA THR A 99 -1.36 -13.09 -17.10
C THR A 99 -1.92 -13.62 -15.79
N TYR A 100 -2.55 -14.79 -15.87
CA TYR A 100 -3.17 -15.45 -14.72
C TYR A 100 -2.53 -16.82 -14.53
N TYR A 101 -2.51 -17.26 -13.28
CA TYR A 101 -2.19 -18.63 -12.94
C TYR A 101 -3.32 -19.53 -13.45
N ASP A 102 -2.95 -20.66 -14.03
CA ASP A 102 -3.90 -21.68 -14.50
C ASP A 102 -4.01 -22.85 -13.49
N VAL A 103 -4.73 -23.89 -13.89
CA VAL A 103 -4.95 -25.09 -13.07
C VAL A 103 -3.70 -25.95 -12.90
N PHE A 104 -2.69 -25.77 -13.75
CA PHE A 104 -1.43 -26.52 -13.74
C PHE A 104 -0.35 -25.86 -12.88
N ASP A 105 -0.50 -24.57 -12.57
CA ASP A 105 0.44 -23.83 -11.73
C ASP A 105 0.36 -24.21 -10.23
N GLY A 106 -0.69 -24.91 -9.81
CA GLY A 106 -0.82 -25.47 -8.46
C GLY A 106 -2.13 -25.10 -7.75
N PRO A 107 -2.49 -25.86 -6.71
CA PRO A 107 -3.74 -25.68 -6.00
C PRO A 107 -3.81 -24.32 -5.30
N GLY A 108 -4.91 -23.61 -5.48
CA GLY A 108 -5.15 -22.31 -4.86
C GLY A 108 -4.52 -21.11 -5.57
N LEU A 109 -3.83 -21.32 -6.70
CA LEU A 109 -3.30 -20.24 -7.54
C LEU A 109 -4.21 -19.91 -8.73
N ALA A 110 -4.93 -20.89 -9.28
CA ALA A 110 -5.78 -20.71 -10.45
C ALA A 110 -6.68 -19.46 -10.37
N GLY A 111 -6.63 -18.62 -11.39
CA GLY A 111 -7.38 -17.37 -11.48
C GLY A 111 -6.76 -16.18 -10.73
N LYS A 112 -5.69 -16.38 -9.94
CA LYS A 112 -4.90 -15.27 -9.40
C LYS A 112 -4.01 -14.67 -10.46
N VAL A 113 -3.61 -13.42 -10.28
CA VAL A 113 -2.76 -12.70 -11.22
C VAL A 113 -1.33 -13.20 -11.11
N LYS A 114 -0.76 -13.64 -12.22
CA LYS A 114 0.62 -14.16 -12.33
C LYS A 114 1.61 -13.07 -12.70
N SER A 115 1.23 -12.17 -13.59
CA SER A 115 2.03 -10.99 -13.91
C SER A 115 1.17 -9.84 -14.41
N VAL A 116 1.70 -8.64 -14.29
CA VAL A 116 1.24 -7.44 -15.01
C VAL A 116 2.45 -6.97 -15.80
N GLY A 117 2.44 -7.16 -17.12
CA GLY A 117 3.63 -7.01 -17.96
C GLY A 117 4.86 -7.72 -17.40
N THR A 118 5.92 -6.97 -17.11
CA THR A 118 7.19 -7.52 -16.60
C THR A 118 7.19 -7.79 -15.09
N ILE A 119 6.22 -7.25 -14.34
CA ILE A 119 6.12 -7.49 -12.91
C ILE A 119 5.52 -8.87 -12.66
N LYS A 120 6.35 -9.80 -12.17
CA LYS A 120 5.90 -11.11 -11.69
C LYS A 120 5.29 -10.98 -10.31
N ILE A 121 4.21 -11.73 -10.07
CA ILE A 121 3.50 -11.79 -8.80
C ILE A 121 3.51 -13.23 -8.31
N SER A 122 3.84 -13.42 -7.04
CA SER A 122 3.71 -14.73 -6.40
C SER A 122 2.96 -14.61 -5.08
N TYR A 123 2.41 -15.72 -4.62
CA TYR A 123 1.56 -15.78 -3.44
C TYR A 123 2.14 -16.71 -2.38
N TYR A 124 1.71 -16.49 -1.15
CA TYR A 124 1.91 -17.44 -0.07
C TYR A 124 1.05 -18.68 -0.31
N ASP A 125 1.60 -19.86 -0.11
CA ASP A 125 0.91 -21.14 -0.32
C ASP A 125 0.67 -21.89 1.00
N GLY A 126 0.30 -23.18 0.92
CA GLY A 126 0.09 -24.03 2.08
C GLY A 126 1.38 -24.49 2.77
N PHE A 127 2.52 -24.42 2.09
CA PHE A 127 3.83 -24.81 2.62
C PHE A 127 4.50 -23.70 3.43
N ASP A 128 4.02 -22.46 3.29
CA ASP A 128 4.48 -21.31 4.07
C ASP A 128 4.02 -21.33 5.56
N GLY A 129 3.34 -22.38 6.00
CA GLY A 129 3.14 -22.70 7.43
C GLY A 129 2.09 -21.88 8.17
N ASN A 130 1.56 -20.80 7.57
CA ASN A 130 0.53 -19.97 8.19
C ASN A 130 -0.71 -19.80 7.28
N ARG A 131 -1.79 -20.50 7.66
CA ARG A 131 -3.09 -20.45 6.96
C ARG A 131 -3.69 -19.04 6.84
N LYS A 132 -3.37 -18.11 7.74
CA LYS A 132 -3.91 -16.75 7.68
C LYS A 132 -3.30 -15.92 6.56
N ILE A 133 -2.13 -16.30 6.06
CA ILE A 133 -1.43 -15.58 4.99
C ILE A 133 -1.45 -16.31 3.65
N THR A 134 -1.83 -17.60 3.63
CA THR A 134 -2.05 -18.35 2.40
C THR A 134 -2.97 -17.59 1.44
N GLY A 135 -2.57 -17.53 0.18
CA GLY A 135 -3.26 -16.82 -0.90
C GLY A 135 -2.98 -15.32 -0.97
N ARG A 136 -2.26 -14.74 -0.01
CA ARG A 136 -1.83 -13.32 -0.05
C ARG A 136 -0.56 -13.15 -0.86
N VAL A 137 -0.33 -11.95 -1.38
CA VAL A 137 0.85 -11.64 -2.20
C VAL A 137 2.13 -11.77 -1.38
N LYS A 138 3.08 -12.55 -1.89
CA LYS A 138 4.40 -12.80 -1.31
C LYS A 138 5.48 -11.98 -1.99
N TYR A 139 5.39 -11.86 -3.32
CA TYR A 139 6.29 -11.03 -4.11
C TYR A 139 5.50 -10.20 -5.12
N LEU A 140 5.91 -8.95 -5.27
CA LEU A 140 5.46 -8.02 -6.30
C LEU A 140 6.71 -7.48 -7.01
N GLY A 141 7.06 -8.09 -8.14
CA GLY A 141 8.37 -7.90 -8.77
C GLY A 141 9.49 -8.33 -7.81
N ALA A 142 10.49 -7.47 -7.62
CA ALA A 142 11.57 -7.68 -6.65
C ALA A 142 11.14 -7.43 -5.19
N SER A 143 9.92 -6.92 -4.96
CA SER A 143 9.47 -6.53 -3.63
C SER A 143 8.93 -7.72 -2.86
N LYS A 144 9.69 -8.20 -1.87
CA LYS A 144 9.16 -9.16 -0.91
C LYS A 144 8.16 -8.48 0.02
N ILE A 145 7.01 -9.12 0.19
CA ILE A 145 5.98 -8.72 1.15
C ILE A 145 5.95 -9.76 2.26
N THR A 146 5.96 -9.31 3.51
CA THR A 146 5.78 -10.19 4.67
C THR A 146 4.64 -9.69 5.54
N TYR A 147 4.09 -10.60 6.33
CA TYR A 147 2.95 -10.33 7.21
C TYR A 147 3.31 -10.68 8.65
N TYR A 148 2.62 -10.07 9.59
CA TYR A 148 2.66 -10.48 10.98
C TYR A 148 1.97 -11.85 11.12
N ASP A 149 2.58 -12.79 11.84
CA ASP A 149 2.05 -14.13 12.05
C ASP A 149 1.86 -14.47 13.54
N VAL A 150 1.54 -15.73 13.81
CA VAL A 150 1.34 -16.23 15.18
C VAL A 150 2.60 -16.17 16.03
N PHE A 151 3.78 -16.23 15.41
CA PHE A 151 5.08 -16.20 16.10
C PHE A 151 5.49 -14.78 16.49
N ASP A 152 4.87 -13.75 15.91
CA ASP A 152 5.04 -12.36 16.36
C ASP A 152 4.35 -12.07 17.71
N GLY A 153 3.58 -13.02 18.26
CA GLY A 153 3.07 -12.95 19.63
C GLY A 153 1.95 -11.91 19.86
N ASN A 154 1.40 -11.32 18.80
CA ASN A 154 0.35 -10.32 18.92
C ASN A 154 -0.82 -10.49 17.94
N LYS A 155 -1.93 -11.00 18.49
CA LYS A 155 -3.19 -11.19 17.78
C LYS A 155 -3.81 -9.93 17.17
N ALA A 156 -3.50 -8.74 17.70
CA ALA A 156 -4.09 -7.47 17.21
C ALA A 156 -3.49 -6.99 15.88
N ILE A 157 -2.35 -7.55 15.49
CA ILE A 157 -1.62 -7.18 14.28
C ILE A 157 -1.37 -8.37 13.36
N GLU A 158 -1.69 -9.59 13.82
CA GLU A 158 -1.61 -10.81 13.03
C GLU A 158 -2.36 -10.66 11.69
N GLY A 159 -1.70 -11.08 10.61
CA GLY A 159 -2.16 -10.93 9.24
C GLY A 159 -1.99 -9.53 8.66
N LYS A 160 -1.51 -8.51 9.38
CA LYS A 160 -1.21 -7.20 8.78
C LYS A 160 0.13 -7.25 8.04
N ILE A 161 0.28 -6.41 7.01
CA ILE A 161 1.53 -6.29 6.27
C ILE A 161 2.62 -5.79 7.23
N LYS A 162 3.73 -6.53 7.30
CA LYS A 162 4.88 -6.27 8.17
C LYS A 162 6.01 -5.59 7.43
N THR A 163 6.29 -6.01 6.19
CA THR A 163 7.28 -5.37 5.32
C THR A 163 6.84 -5.41 3.87
N ILE A 164 7.27 -4.43 3.07
CA ILE A 164 7.22 -4.47 1.60
C ILE A 164 8.49 -3.83 1.05
N GLY A 165 9.22 -4.54 0.18
CA GLY A 165 10.42 -3.98 -0.47
C GLY A 165 11.47 -3.48 0.53
N GLY A 166 11.59 -4.11 1.70
CA GLY A 166 12.48 -3.67 2.79
C GLY A 166 11.92 -2.56 3.68
N ILE A 167 10.81 -1.91 3.30
CA ILE A 167 10.14 -0.91 4.14
C ILE A 167 9.34 -1.63 5.22
N LYS A 168 9.73 -1.44 6.48
CA LYS A 168 9.05 -2.00 7.66
C LYS A 168 7.83 -1.18 8.03
N ILE A 169 6.71 -1.86 8.32
CA ILE A 169 5.50 -1.27 8.86
C ILE A 169 5.36 -1.77 10.29
N SER A 170 5.27 -0.85 11.25
CA SER A 170 5.01 -1.21 12.64
C SER A 170 3.63 -0.74 13.07
N TYR A 171 3.06 -1.42 14.05
CA TYR A 171 1.74 -1.14 14.60
C TYR A 171 1.84 -1.00 16.12
N TYR A 172 0.89 -0.29 16.71
CA TYR A 172 0.72 -0.33 18.16
C TYR A 172 0.21 -1.71 18.56
N ASP A 173 1.01 -2.41 19.35
CA ASP A 173 0.72 -3.75 19.85
C ASP A 173 -0.30 -3.77 21.00
N GLY A 174 -0.48 -2.63 21.67
CA GLY A 174 -1.35 -2.47 22.82
C GLY A 174 -0.67 -2.74 24.16
N PHE A 175 0.64 -2.99 24.18
CA PHE A 175 1.42 -3.11 25.42
C PHE A 175 2.02 -1.75 25.80
N GLY A 176 1.79 -1.30 27.05
CA GLY A 176 2.44 -0.12 27.62
C GLY A 176 2.04 1.23 27.01
N GLY A 177 0.90 1.32 26.31
CA GLY A 177 0.45 2.54 25.64
C GLY A 177 -1.07 2.74 25.71
N GLU A 178 -1.54 3.78 24.99
CA GLU A 178 -2.95 4.15 24.88
C GLU A 178 -3.77 3.01 24.21
N PRO A 179 -4.73 2.37 24.90
CA PRO A 179 -5.49 1.24 24.36
C PRO A 179 -6.21 1.56 23.04
N ARG A 180 -6.62 2.82 22.85
CA ARG A 180 -7.28 3.30 21.62
C ARG A 180 -6.36 3.31 20.40
N LEU A 181 -5.05 3.15 20.58
CA LEU A 181 -4.08 3.04 19.49
C LEU A 181 -3.86 1.60 19.02
N LYS A 182 -4.26 0.60 19.80
CA LYS A 182 -4.03 -0.82 19.49
C LYS A 182 -4.43 -1.17 18.07
N GLY A 183 -3.49 -1.73 17.32
CA GLY A 183 -3.66 -2.14 15.93
C GLY A 183 -3.53 -1.02 14.89
N LYS A 184 -3.42 0.26 15.27
CA LYS A 184 -3.13 1.36 14.34
C LYS A 184 -1.67 1.32 13.90
N ILE A 185 -1.39 1.86 12.71
CA ILE A 185 -0.02 1.95 12.20
C ILE A 185 0.77 2.93 13.08
N LYS A 186 1.95 2.52 13.52
CA LYS A 186 2.88 3.35 14.30
C LYS A 186 3.93 3.99 13.41
N THR A 187 4.56 3.21 12.53
CA THR A 187 5.55 3.71 11.55
C THR A 187 5.44 2.98 10.22
N ILE A 188 5.87 3.66 9.16
CA ILE A 188 6.15 3.09 7.84
C ILE A 188 7.54 3.58 7.45
N GLY A 189 8.51 2.66 7.42
CA GLY A 189 9.92 3.01 7.36
C GLY A 189 10.30 3.95 8.51
N ASN A 190 10.87 5.09 8.15
CA ASN A 190 11.25 6.18 9.06
C ASN A 190 10.15 7.22 9.26
N THR A 191 9.01 7.06 8.58
CA THR A 191 7.84 7.95 8.72
C THR A 191 6.98 7.49 9.90
N LYS A 192 6.80 8.36 10.88
CA LYS A 192 5.98 8.12 12.07
C LYS A 192 4.57 8.68 11.87
N LEU A 193 3.58 7.90 12.27
CA LEU A 193 2.19 8.34 12.31
C LEU A 193 1.84 8.77 13.73
N GLN A 194 1.33 9.99 13.85
CA GLN A 194 0.97 10.59 15.12
C GLN A 194 -0.54 10.55 15.30
N TYR A 195 -0.96 10.32 16.54
CA TYR A 195 -2.35 10.27 16.96
C TYR A 195 -2.57 11.19 18.15
N TRP A 196 -3.78 11.69 18.29
CA TRP A 196 -4.19 12.35 19.52
C TRP A 196 -4.21 11.33 20.67
N GLY A 197 -3.49 11.62 21.75
CA GLY A 197 -3.47 10.83 22.97
C GLY A 197 -4.51 11.30 23.98
N SER A 198 -4.66 10.57 25.08
CA SER A 198 -5.55 10.93 26.21
C SER A 198 -5.20 12.26 26.87
N PHE A 199 -3.96 12.73 26.74
CA PHE A 199 -3.49 14.02 27.26
C PHE A 199 -3.71 15.20 26.31
N ASP A 200 -4.12 14.95 25.06
CA ASP A 200 -4.48 16.02 24.12
C ASP A 200 -5.94 16.44 24.38
N PHE A 201 -6.15 17.23 25.43
CA PHE A 201 -7.49 17.65 25.85
C PHE A 201 -8.31 18.31 24.73
N GLY A 202 -9.59 17.95 24.66
CA GLY A 202 -10.50 18.45 23.61
C GLY A 202 -10.26 17.85 22.22
N LYS A 203 -9.38 16.86 22.09
CA LYS A 203 -9.16 16.12 20.84
C LYS A 203 -9.67 14.68 20.94
N PRO A 204 -10.16 14.12 19.83
CA PRO A 204 -10.64 12.75 19.81
C PRO A 204 -9.47 11.76 19.82
N VAL A 205 -9.26 11.11 20.98
CA VAL A 205 -8.17 10.16 21.21
C VAL A 205 -8.17 9.04 20.16
N GLY A 206 -6.98 8.76 19.62
CA GLY A 206 -6.75 7.76 18.59
C GLY A 206 -7.07 8.22 17.16
N GLN A 207 -7.57 9.43 16.96
CA GLN A 207 -7.66 10.00 15.61
C GLN A 207 -6.29 10.46 15.12
N PHE A 208 -6.12 10.35 13.80
CA PHE A 208 -4.91 10.77 13.11
C PHE A 208 -4.64 12.26 13.32
N LYS A 209 -3.44 12.57 13.83
CA LYS A 209 -2.95 13.91 14.12
C LYS A 209 -2.06 14.43 13.00
N GLY A 210 -1.15 13.59 12.49
CA GLY A 210 -0.21 13.99 11.44
C GLY A 210 0.88 12.96 11.19
N LEU A 211 1.85 13.35 10.35
CA LEU A 211 3.05 12.57 10.04
C LEU A 211 4.31 13.34 10.47
N SER A 212 5.38 12.60 10.75
CA SER A 212 6.71 13.16 10.96
C SER A 212 7.77 12.19 10.44
N GLY A 213 8.96 12.71 10.09
CA GLY A 213 10.01 11.91 9.47
C GLY A 213 9.83 11.73 7.95
N LYS A 214 10.80 11.08 7.32
CA LYS A 214 10.84 10.86 5.86
C LYS A 214 11.44 9.49 5.56
N THR A 215 10.81 8.76 4.66
CA THR A 215 11.35 7.54 4.06
C THR A 215 11.51 7.81 2.56
N PRO A 216 12.71 7.65 1.98
CA PRO A 216 12.91 7.80 0.53
C PRO A 216 12.00 6.84 -0.25
N GLY A 217 11.46 7.29 -1.40
CA GLY A 217 10.59 6.46 -2.25
C GLY A 217 9.23 6.10 -1.63
N LEU A 218 8.80 6.84 -0.59
CA LEU A 218 7.57 6.59 0.14
C LEU A 218 6.66 7.84 0.14
N SER A 219 5.41 7.65 -0.28
CA SER A 219 4.32 8.59 -0.01
C SER A 219 3.36 7.98 1.00
N VAL A 220 2.85 8.79 1.94
CA VAL A 220 1.79 8.38 2.87
C VAL A 220 0.62 9.34 2.71
N VAL A 221 -0.52 8.81 2.31
CA VAL A 221 -1.74 9.58 2.05
C VAL A 221 -2.81 9.15 3.04
N THR A 222 -3.42 10.12 3.72
CA THR A 222 -4.58 9.87 4.58
C THR A 222 -5.88 10.31 3.90
N ARG A 223 -6.89 9.44 3.83
CA ARG A 223 -8.20 9.78 3.25
C ARG A 223 -9.33 9.68 4.27
N LEU A 224 -10.30 10.58 4.15
CA LEU A 224 -11.59 10.44 4.84
C LEU A 224 -12.45 9.41 4.09
N PRO A 225 -13.26 8.61 4.79
CA PRO A 225 -14.33 7.87 4.13
C PRO A 225 -15.27 8.86 3.43
N ARG A 226 -15.66 8.57 2.19
CA ARG A 226 -16.73 9.33 1.53
C ARG A 226 -18.03 9.02 2.30
N MET A 227 -18.71 10.08 2.76
CA MET A 227 -20.04 10.02 3.39
C MET A 227 -21.11 9.70 2.35
#